data_AF-A0A966XJX3-F1
#
_entry.id   AF-A0A966XJX3-F1
#
_cell.length_a   1.000
_cell.length_b   1.000
_cell.length_c   1.000
_cell.angle_alpha   90.00
_cell.angle_beta   90.00
_cell.angle_gamma   90.00
#
_symmetry.space_group_name_H-M   'P 1'
#
loop_
_entity.id
_entity.type
_entity.pdbx_description
1 polymer ?
#
loop_
_entity_poly.entity_id
_entity_poly.type
_entity_poly.pdbx_seq_one_letter_code
_entity_poly.pdbx_strand_id
1 'polypeptide(L)' 'MELIAASRIVKAQQRVQAAVPYSEIITNVVKDLAAGGSGSDSAFMKPREVVKTTCYVAIAADRGLCGGYNAGVLRA' A
#
# COMPACT_ATOMS: atom_id res chain seq x y z
N MET A 1 -6.99 1.71 -27.37
CA MET A 1 -6.42 1.97 -26.02
C MET A 1 -5.43 0.91 -25.56
N GLU A 2 -5.50 -0.31 -26.06
CA GLU A 2 -4.70 -1.44 -25.58
C GLU A 2 -3.17 -1.17 -25.54
N LEU A 3 -2.58 -0.70 -26.64
CA LEU A 3 -1.14 -0.38 -26.68
C LEU A 3 -0.74 0.77 -25.75
N ILE A 4 -1.64 1.73 -25.51
CA ILE A 4 -1.43 2.83 -24.55
C ILE A 4 -1.50 2.30 -23.11
N ALA A 5 -2.45 1.41 -22.82
CA ALA A 5 -2.56 0.77 -21.52
C ALA A 5 -1.34 -0.12 -21.24
N ALA A 6 -0.90 -0.91 -22.23
CA ALA A 6 0.28 -1.75 -22.13
C ALA A 6 1.55 -0.93 -21.81
N SER A 7 1.80 0.16 -22.53
CA SER A 7 2.96 1.02 -22.23
C SER A 7 2.89 1.68 -20.85
N ARG A 8 1.69 2.08 -20.39
CA ARG A 8 1.49 2.63 -19.04
C ARG A 8 1.71 1.60 -17.94
N ILE A 9 1.31 0.33 -18.15
CA ILE A 9 1.54 -0.77 -17.21
C ILE A 9 3.05 -1.02 -17.05
N VAL A 10 3.80 -1.11 -18.15
CA VAL A 10 5.25 -1.31 -18.10
C VAL A 10 5.93 -0.18 -17.31
N LYS A 11 5.57 1.08 -17.58
CA LYS A 11 6.09 2.23 -16.84
C LYS A 11 5.71 2.20 -15.35
N ALA A 12 4.50 1.74 -15.03
CA ALA A 12 4.07 1.59 -13.63
C ALA A 12 4.88 0.50 -12.91
N GLN A 13 5.11 -0.65 -13.56
CA GLN A 13 5.92 -1.75 -13.00
C GLN A 13 7.36 -1.30 -12.73
N GLN A 14 7.98 -0.56 -13.65
CA GLN A 14 9.32 -0.01 -13.46
C GLN A 14 9.39 0.93 -12.24
N ARG A 15 8.37 1.77 -12.01
CA ARG A 15 8.31 2.62 -10.81
C ARG A 15 8.20 1.81 -9.53
N VAL A 16 7.43 0.73 -9.53
CA VAL A 16 7.33 -0.18 -8.38
C VAL A 16 8.69 -0.80 -8.11
N GLN A 17 9.33 -1.39 -9.12
CA GLN A 17 10.65 -2.01 -8.99
C GLN A 17 11.70 -1.03 -8.45
N ALA A 18 11.70 0.22 -8.91
CA ALA A 18 12.60 1.26 -8.41
C ALA A 18 12.33 1.64 -6.95
N ALA A 19 11.10 1.49 -6.46
CA ALA A 19 10.71 1.81 -5.09
C ALA A 19 10.96 0.65 -4.09
N VAL A 20 11.09 -0.59 -4.57
CA VAL A 20 11.27 -1.79 -3.73
C VAL A 20 12.46 -1.67 -2.77
N PRO A 21 13.68 -1.25 -3.20
CA PRO A 21 14.83 -1.22 -2.29
C PRO A 21 14.62 -0.29 -1.08
N TYR A 22 13.99 0.86 -1.31
CA TYR A 22 13.64 1.78 -0.22
C TYR A 22 12.62 1.16 0.73
N SER A 23 11.56 0.54 0.18
CA SER A 23 10.51 -0.11 0.97
C SER A 23 11.06 -1.22 1.85
N GLU A 24 12.03 -1.99 1.37
CA GLU A 24 12.66 -3.07 2.14
C GLU A 24 13.51 -2.51 3.28
N ILE A 25 14.38 -1.54 2.99
CA ILE A 25 15.28 -0.97 3.99
C ILE A 25 14.48 -0.25 5.09
N ILE A 26 13.51 0.61 4.73
CA ILE A 26 12.72 1.32 5.74
C ILE A 26 11.93 0.35 6.62
N THR A 27 11.40 -0.73 6.03
CA THR A 27 10.68 -1.77 6.79
C THR A 27 11.60 -2.47 7.78
N ASN A 28 12.84 -2.79 7.38
CA ASN A 28 13.82 -3.41 8.27
C ASN A 28 14.21 -2.47 9.42
N VAL A 29 14.46 -1.19 9.12
CA VAL A 29 14.76 -0.18 10.15
C VAL A 29 13.61 -0.06 11.17
N VAL A 30 12.36 -0.03 10.70
CA VAL A 30 11.19 0.04 11.59
C VAL A 30 11.07 -1.23 12.44
N LYS A 31 11.36 -2.41 11.89
CA LYS A 31 11.36 -3.68 12.64
C LYS A 31 12.45 -3.69 13.72
N ASP A 32 13.66 -3.27 13.40
CA ASP A 32 14.77 -3.23 14.34
C ASP A 32 14.48 -2.24 15.48
N LEU A 33 13.89 -1.08 15.15
CA LEU A 33 13.44 -0.09 16.13
C LEU A 33 12.33 -0.64 17.05
N ALA A 34 11.41 -1.43 16.49
CA ALA A 34 10.35 -2.10 17.25
C ALA A 34 10.94 -3.10 18.26
N ALA A 35 11.89 -3.91 17.81
CA ALA A 35 12.56 -4.93 18.63
C ALA A 35 13.39 -4.32 19.76
N GLY A 36 13.99 -3.14 19.52
CA GLY A 36 14.76 -2.39 20.52
C GLY A 36 13.92 -1.72 21.63
N GLY A 37 12.59 -1.86 21.63
CA GLY A 37 11.70 -1.31 22.67
C GLY A 37 11.24 0.12 22.46
N SER A 38 11.73 0.80 21.41
CA SER A 38 11.41 2.19 21.04
C SER A 38 10.00 2.39 20.44
N GLY A 39 9.24 1.31 20.25
CA GLY A 39 7.89 1.36 19.67
C GLY A 39 6.76 1.68 20.66
N SER A 40 7.01 1.61 21.97
CA SER A 40 5.95 1.70 23.00
C SER A 40 5.26 3.07 23.07
N ASP A 41 5.98 4.14 22.74
CA ASP A 41 5.46 5.51 22.76
C ASP A 41 4.82 5.93 21.43
N SER A 42 4.97 5.14 20.38
CA SER A 42 4.39 5.43 19.07
C SER A 42 2.89 5.09 19.04
N ALA A 43 2.07 6.09 18.70
CA ALA A 43 0.62 5.92 18.53
C ALA A 43 0.24 4.90 17.45
N PHE A 44 1.17 4.54 16.55
CA PHE A 44 0.96 3.58 15.46
C PHE A 44 1.42 2.17 15.80
N MET A 45 2.24 1.98 16.84
CA MET A 45 2.78 0.66 17.23
C MET A 45 2.16 0.13 18.52
N LYS A 46 1.56 1.00 19.35
CA LYS A 46 0.85 0.60 20.55
C LYS A 46 -0.48 -0.09 20.22
N PRO A 47 -0.75 -1.31 20.73
CA PRO A 47 -2.05 -1.95 20.57
C PRO A 47 -3.14 -1.13 21.27
N ARG A 48 -4.32 -1.05 20.65
CA ARG A 48 -5.49 -0.38 21.23
C ARG A 48 -6.39 -1.43 21.88
N GLU A 49 -6.72 -1.24 23.16
CA GLU A 49 -7.63 -2.14 23.89
C GLU A 49 -9.04 -2.17 23.29
N VAL A 50 -9.52 -1.01 22.81
CA VAL A 50 -10.85 -0.88 22.20
C VAL A 50 -10.74 -0.10 20.89
N VAL A 51 -11.17 -0.74 19.79
CA VAL A 51 -11.30 -0.09 18.48
C VAL A 51 -12.69 0.53 18.37
N LYS A 52 -12.77 1.86 18.46
CA LYS A 52 -14.03 2.62 18.35
C LYS A 52 -14.41 2.94 16.90
N THR A 53 -13.41 3.17 16.06
CA THR A 53 -13.56 3.58 14.68
C THR A 53 -12.48 2.91 13.82
N THR A 54 -12.86 2.54 12.61
CA THR A 54 -11.96 1.94 11.61
C THR A 54 -12.02 2.77 10.34
N CYS A 55 -10.86 3.09 9.77
CA CYS A 55 -10.75 3.76 8.48
C CYS A 55 -10.38 2.74 7.42
N TYR A 56 -11.09 2.78 6.29
CA TYR A 56 -10.78 1.98 5.11
C TYR A 56 -10.26 2.92 4.01
N VAL A 57 -9.19 2.50 3.34
CA VAL A 57 -8.65 3.19 2.17
C VAL A 57 -8.79 2.24 0.98
N ALA A 58 -9.74 2.52 0.11
CA ALA A 58 -9.95 1.78 -1.13
C ALA A 58 -9.24 2.49 -2.29
N ILE A 59 -8.45 1.76 -3.07
CA ILE A 59 -7.75 2.29 -4.24
C ILE A 59 -8.37 1.67 -5.50
N ALA A 60 -9.05 2.50 -6.28
CA ALA A 60 -9.68 2.12 -7.55
C ALA A 60 -9.11 2.93 -8.71
N ALA A 61 -9.43 2.54 -9.94
CA ALA A 61 -8.99 3.27 -11.13
C ALA A 61 -9.89 4.49 -11.39
N ASP A 62 -9.27 5.64 -11.68
CA ASP A 62 -9.98 6.87 -12.06
C ASP A 62 -10.69 6.76 -13.41
N ARG A 63 -10.24 5.85 -14.28
CA ARG A 63 -10.77 5.65 -15.64
C ARG A 63 -11.54 4.34 -15.74
N GLY A 64 -12.61 4.37 -16.54
CA GLY A 64 -13.38 3.19 -16.95
C GLY A 64 -12.66 2.31 -17.98
N LEU A 65 -13.38 1.35 -18.54
CA LEU A 65 -12.84 0.30 -19.44
C LEU A 65 -11.72 -0.53 -18.77
N CYS A 66 -11.77 -0.68 -17.44
CA CYS A 66 -10.83 -1.46 -16.62
C CYS A 66 -11.30 -2.90 -16.37
N GLY A 67 -12.20 -3.42 -17.20
CA GLY A 67 -12.84 -4.72 -17.00
C GLY A 67 -13.51 -4.79 -15.63
N GLY A 68 -13.22 -5.86 -14.87
CA GLY A 68 -13.77 -6.08 -13.54
C GLY A 68 -13.04 -5.39 -12.39
N TYR A 69 -11.99 -4.58 -12.63
CA TYR A 69 -11.09 -4.10 -11.57
C TYR A 69 -11.81 -3.31 -10.47
N ASN A 70 -12.48 -2.18 -10.80
CA ASN A 70 -13.16 -1.35 -9.80
C ASN A 70 -14.29 -2.11 -9.08
N ALA A 71 -15.03 -2.94 -9.84
CA ALA A 71 -16.12 -3.74 -9.29
C ALA A 71 -15.61 -4.83 -8.33
N GLY A 72 -14.40 -5.36 -8.54
CA GLY A 72 -13.73 -6.25 -7.61
C GLY A 72 -13.30 -5.53 -6.34
N VAL A 73 -12.63 -4.37 -6.46
CA VAL A 73 -12.17 -3.58 -5.30
C VAL A 73 -13.33 -3.15 -4.40
N LEU A 74 -14.45 -2.71 -4.97
CA LEU A 74 -15.58 -2.17 -4.21
C LEU A 74 -16.50 -3.23 -3.59
N ARG A 75 -16.34 -4.51 -3.96
CA ARG A 75 -17.12 -5.62 -3.41
C ARG A 75 -16.31 -6.54 -2.48
N ALA A 76 -14.99 -6.36 -2.43
CA ALA A 76 -14.11 -7.02 -1.48
C ALA A 76 -14.33 -6.45 -0.07
#